data_AF-A0A1D8GE49-F1
#
_entry.id   AF-A0A1D8GE49-F1
#
_cell.length_a   1.000
_cell.length_b   1.000
_cell.length_c   1.000
_cell.angle_alpha   90.00
_cell.angle_beta   90.00
_cell.angle_gamma   90.00
#
_symmetry.space_group_name_H-M   'P 1'
#
loop_
_entity.id
_entity.type
_entity.pdbx_description
1 polymer ?
#
loop_
_entity_poly.entity_id
_entity_poly.type
_entity_poly.pdbx_seq_one_letter_code
_entity_poly.pdbx_strand_id
1 'polypeptide(L)'
;MTLLFLIVISILIYYVFIYRDNNMDFFSIKKVKRCPNCGNTVEKTFNVCPICKETLKKSCVNCGEKVDVFWKYCPYCEKEIEKGINE
;
A
#
# COMPACT_ATOMS: atom_id res chain seq x y z
N MET A 1 41.13 4.70 18.92
CA MET A 1 39.82 5.11 19.50
C MET A 1 38.94 5.82 18.48
N THR A 2 39.39 6.93 17.86
CA THR A 2 38.66 7.64 16.79
C THR A 2 38.36 6.77 15.57
N LEU A 3 39.34 5.97 15.11
CA LEU A 3 39.15 5.05 13.98
C LEU A 3 38.07 3.98 14.27
N LEU A 4 38.04 3.46 15.49
CA LEU A 4 37.06 2.46 15.92
C LEU A 4 35.66 3.08 15.96
N PHE A 5 35.53 4.33 16.43
CA PHE A 5 34.28 5.08 16.38
C PHE A 5 33.79 5.30 14.95
N LEU A 6 34.66 5.66 14.01
CA LEU A 6 34.27 5.86 12.60
C LEU A 6 33.78 4.57 11.94
N ILE A 7 34.43 3.44 12.24
CA ILE A 7 34.01 2.12 11.75
C ILE A 7 32.63 1.77 12.32
N VAL A 8 32.41 1.97 13.62
CA VAL A 8 31.11 1.71 14.27
C VAL A 8 30.02 2.62 13.69
N ILE A 9 30.29 3.91 13.50
CA ILE A 9 29.33 4.85 12.92
C ILE A 9 28.98 4.47 11.48
N SER A 10 29.97 4.09 10.67
CA SER A 10 29.74 3.65 9.28
C SER A 10 28.89 2.37 9.21
N ILE A 11 29.16 1.40 10.08
CA ILE A 11 28.37 0.17 10.21
C ILE A 11 26.93 0.49 10.64
N LEU A 12 26.75 1.36 11.62
CA LEU A 12 25.41 1.79 12.06
C LEU A 12 24.65 2.50 10.94
N ILE A 13 25.30 3.41 10.20
CA ILE A 13 24.68 4.11 9.07
C ILE A 13 24.30 3.13 7.96
N TYR A 14 25.17 2.17 7.63
CA TYR A 14 24.90 1.12 6.66
C TYR A 14 23.70 0.25 7.07
N TYR A 15 23.69 -0.21 8.32
CA TYR A 15 22.56 -0.98 8.87
C TYR A 15 21.27 -0.16 8.88
N VAL A 16 21.32 1.11 9.27
CA VAL A 16 20.15 2.00 9.27
C VAL A 16 19.64 2.23 7.84
N PHE A 17 20.53 2.39 6.86
CA PHE A 17 20.15 2.58 5.47
C PHE A 17 19.46 1.34 4.89
N ILE A 18 19.99 0.15 5.18
CA ILE A 18 19.36 -1.14 4.80
C ILE A 18 18.05 -1.38 5.56
N TYR A 19 17.99 -1.02 6.84
CA TYR A 19 16.78 -1.15 7.64
C TYR A 19 15.67 -0.18 7.18
N ARG A 20 16.05 1.00 6.68
CA ARG A 20 15.11 2.01 6.15
C ARG A 20 14.43 1.55 4.86
N ASP A 21 15.07 0.70 4.07
CA ASP A 21 14.49 0.09 2.86
C ASP A 21 13.50 -1.03 3.23
N ASN A 22 13.85 -1.83 4.25
CA ASN A 22 13.05 -2.94 4.76
C ASN A 22 12.05 -2.53 5.84
N ASN A 23 11.61 -1.26 5.89
CA ASN A 23 10.55 -0.83 6.81
C ASN A 23 9.21 -1.40 6.33
N MET A 24 9.09 -2.72 6.52
CA MET A 24 7.86 -3.45 6.74
C MET A 24 6.97 -2.61 7.64
N ASP A 25 5.86 -2.17 7.06
CA ASP A 25 4.69 -1.67 7.77
C ASP A 25 4.08 -2.80 8.64
N PHE A 26 4.77 -3.24 9.71
CA PHE A 26 4.29 -4.28 10.62
C PHE A 26 3.30 -3.74 11.66
N PHE A 27 3.26 -2.42 11.91
CA PHE A 27 2.15 -1.85 12.66
C PHE A 27 0.97 -1.65 11.71
N SER A 28 0.32 -2.76 11.37
CA SER A 28 -0.98 -2.78 10.72
C SER A 28 -2.01 -2.18 11.67
N ILE A 29 -2.02 -0.85 11.78
CA ILE A 29 -3.28 -0.13 11.96
C ILE A 29 -4.15 -0.74 10.87
N LYS A 30 -5.16 -1.55 11.22
CA LYS A 30 -6.16 -2.04 10.27
C LYS A 30 -6.56 -0.80 9.48
N LYS A 31 -6.05 -0.65 8.25
CA LYS A 31 -6.34 0.51 7.41
C LYS A 31 -7.79 0.28 7.01
N VAL A 32 -8.70 0.75 7.86
CA VAL A 32 -10.12 0.74 7.60
C VAL A 32 -10.40 1.89 6.64
N LYS A 33 -11.14 1.60 5.59
CA LYS A 33 -11.64 2.60 4.63
C LYS A 33 -13.16 2.56 4.65
N ARG A 34 -13.81 3.62 4.17
CA ARG A 34 -15.26 3.62 3.98
C ARG A 34 -15.60 3.12 2.58
N CYS A 35 -16.66 2.33 2.49
CA CYS A 35 -17.22 1.91 1.22
C CYS A 35 -17.74 3.15 0.46
N PRO A 36 -17.42 3.35 -0.84
CA PRO A 36 -17.94 4.48 -1.62
C PRO A 36 -19.46 4.44 -1.78
N ASN A 37 -20.02 3.24 -1.86
CA ASN A 37 -21.42 3.04 -2.19
C ASN A 37 -22.32 3.17 -0.95
N CYS A 38 -22.01 2.43 0.14
CA CYS A 38 -22.84 2.42 1.34
C CYS A 38 -22.26 3.13 2.56
N GLY A 39 -21.04 3.69 2.48
CA GLY A 39 -20.40 4.41 3.59
C GLY A 39 -19.87 3.56 4.74
N ASN A 40 -20.17 2.25 4.79
CA ASN A 40 -19.73 1.37 5.87
C ASN A 40 -18.21 1.24 5.97
N THR A 41 -17.71 1.09 7.19
CA THR A 41 -16.30 0.84 7.47
C THR A 41 -15.93 -0.59 7.05
N VAL A 42 -14.98 -0.70 6.14
CA VAL A 42 -14.50 -1.98 5.57
C VAL A 42 -12.98 -2.06 5.69
N GLU A 43 -12.47 -3.28 5.82
CA GLU A 43 -11.03 -3.51 5.83
C GLU A 43 -10.44 -3.27 4.44
N LYS A 44 -9.30 -2.58 4.34
CA LYS A 44 -8.62 -2.35 3.05
C LYS A 44 -8.12 -3.63 2.39
N THR A 45 -8.10 -4.77 3.09
CA THR A 45 -7.79 -6.08 2.50
C THR A 45 -8.95 -6.66 1.68
N PHE A 46 -10.19 -6.25 1.94
CA PHE A 46 -11.38 -6.82 1.30
C PHE A 46 -11.45 -6.47 -0.19
N ASN A 47 -11.85 -7.46 -0.99
CA ASN A 47 -12.06 -7.26 -2.44
C ASN A 47 -13.46 -6.71 -2.73
N VAL A 48 -14.44 -7.03 -1.88
CA VAL A 48 -15.85 -6.69 -2.02
C VAL A 48 -16.40 -6.24 -0.67
N CYS A 49 -17.30 -5.27 -0.66
CA CYS A 49 -17.98 -4.83 0.55
C CYS A 49 -18.98 -5.92 1.00
N PRO A 50 -18.89 -6.42 2.24
CA PRO A 50 -19.81 -7.46 2.73
C PRO A 50 -21.25 -6.94 2.94
N ILE A 51 -21.45 -5.63 2.97
CA ILE A 51 -22.77 -5.03 3.25
C ILE A 51 -23.55 -4.73 1.96
N CYS A 52 -22.89 -4.18 0.93
CA CYS A 52 -23.55 -3.75 -0.31
C CYS A 52 -23.05 -4.47 -1.57
N LYS A 53 -22.09 -5.40 -1.44
CA LYS A 53 -21.47 -6.12 -2.57
C LYS A 53 -20.68 -5.24 -3.56
N GLU A 54 -20.41 -3.98 -3.21
CA GLU A 54 -19.57 -3.09 -4.03
C GLU A 54 -18.13 -3.62 -4.15
N THR A 55 -17.53 -3.50 -5.33
CA THR A 55 -16.15 -3.93 -5.54
C THR A 55 -15.18 -2.89 -4.99
N LEU A 56 -14.31 -3.29 -4.06
CA LEU A 56 -13.38 -2.41 -3.34
C LEU A 56 -11.94 -2.48 -3.87
N LYS A 57 -11.62 -3.50 -4.66
CA LYS A 57 -10.33 -3.69 -5.34
C LYS A 57 -10.56 -4.21 -6.75
N LYS A 58 -9.75 -3.73 -7.68
CA LYS A 58 -9.74 -4.15 -9.09
C LYS A 58 -8.32 -4.50 -9.50
N SER A 59 -8.18 -5.38 -10.48
CA SER A 59 -6.87 -5.62 -11.10
C SER A 59 -6.54 -4.48 -12.05
N CYS A 60 -5.30 -4.01 -12.01
CA CYS A 60 -4.80 -3.04 -12.98
C CYS A 60 -4.77 -3.70 -14.36
N VAL A 61 -5.39 -3.08 -15.37
CA VAL A 61 -5.41 -3.61 -16.75
C VAL A 61 -4.03 -3.66 -17.41
N ASN A 62 -3.07 -2.85 -16.93
CA ASN A 62 -1.74 -2.79 -17.51
C ASN A 62 -0.75 -3.82 -16.95
N CYS A 63 -0.88 -4.21 -15.68
CA CYS A 63 0.05 -5.15 -15.04
C CYS A 63 -0.60 -6.35 -14.34
N GLY A 64 -1.93 -6.38 -14.21
CA GLY A 64 -2.67 -7.44 -13.53
C GLY A 64 -2.73 -7.33 -12.00
N GLU A 65 -1.93 -6.44 -11.40
CA GLU A 65 -1.80 -6.32 -9.95
C GLU A 65 -3.08 -5.78 -9.28
N LYS A 66 -3.41 -6.27 -8.08
CA LYS A 66 -4.61 -5.85 -7.35
C LYS A 66 -4.41 -4.48 -6.72
N VAL A 67 -5.19 -3.51 -7.18
CA VAL A 67 -5.13 -2.11 -6.76
C VAL A 67 -6.46 -1.64 -6.18
N ASP A 68 -6.42 -0.56 -5.40
CA ASP A 68 -7.62 0.05 -4.83
C ASP A 68 -8.43 0.75 -5.93
N VAL A 69 -9.76 0.63 -5.88
CA VAL A 69 -10.67 1.27 -6.86
C VAL A 69 -10.59 2.80 -6.85
N PHE A 70 -10.16 3.38 -5.73
CA PHE A 70 -10.00 4.82 -5.58
C PHE A 70 -8.68 5.37 -6.11
N TRP A 71 -7.72 4.52 -6.42
CA TRP A 71 -6.43 4.98 -6.90
C TRP A 71 -6.53 5.39 -8.36
N LYS A 72 -6.02 6.59 -8.65
CA LYS A 72 -5.93 7.11 -10.02
C LYS A 72 -4.77 6.46 -10.79
N TYR A 73 -3.68 6.13 -10.11
CA TYR A 73 -2.49 5.53 -10.72
C TYR A 73 -2.09 4.26 -9.98
N CYS A 74 -1.57 3.28 -10.73
CA CYS A 74 -1.05 2.03 -10.20
C CYS A 74 0.35 2.27 -9.64
N PRO A 75 0.65 1.95 -8.37
CA PRO A 75 2.00 2.14 -7.83
C PRO A 75 3.01 1.11 -8.34
N TYR A 76 2.55 0.05 -9.01
CA TYR A 76 3.41 -1.02 -9.51
C TYR A 76 3.87 -0.79 -10.95
N CYS A 77 3.01 -0.19 -11.78
CA CYS A 77 3.32 0.07 -13.19
C CYS A 77 3.18 1.54 -13.61
N GLU A 78 2.86 2.42 -12.66
CA GLU A 78 2.78 3.88 -12.82
C GLU A 78 1.71 4.37 -13.82
N LYS A 79 0.88 3.47 -14.34
CA LYS A 79 -0.19 3.79 -15.31
C LYS A 79 -1.50 4.15 -14.63
N GLU A 80 -2.32 4.92 -15.34
CA GLU A 80 -3.66 5.30 -14.89
C GLU A 80 -4.56 4.06 -14.77
N ILE A 81 -5.44 4.05 -13.75
CA ILE A 81 -6.36 2.95 -13.49
C ILE A 81 -7.78 3.42 -13.79
N GLU A 82 -8.32 3.03 -14.94
CA GLU A 82 -9.68 3.37 -15.37
C GLU A 82 -10.71 3.04 -14.28
N LYS A 83 -11.44 4.04 -13.79
CA LYS A 83 -12.59 3.81 -12.90
C LYS A 83 -13.65 3.11 -13.74
N GLY A 84 -14.10 1.93 -13.29
CA GLY A 84 -15.37 1.37 -13.75
C GLY A 84 -16.45 2.36 -13.34
N ILE A 85 -16.85 3.21 -14.26
CA ILE A 85 -18.04 4.05 -14.14
C ILE A 85 -19.17 3.05 -14.36
N ASN A 86 -19.80 2.64 -13.27
CA ASN A 86 -21.06 1.92 -13.37
C ASN A 86 -22.10 3.00 -13.76
N GLU A 87 -22.44 3.04 -15.05
CA GLU A 87 -23.74 3.56 -15.52
C GLU A 87 -24.88 2.66 -15.02
#